data_AF-K1U4N0-F1
#
_entry.id   AF-K1U4N0-F1
#
_cell.length_a   1.000
_cell.length_b   1.000
_cell.length_c   1.000
_cell.angle_alpha   90.00
_cell.angle_beta   90.00
_cell.angle_gamma   90.00
#
_symmetry.space_group_name_H-M   'P 1'
#
loop_
_entity.id
_entity.type
_entity.pdbx_description
1 polymer ?
#
loop_
_entity_poly.entity_id
_entity_poly.type
_entity_poly.pdbx_seq_one_letter_code
_entity_poly.pdbx_strand_id
1 'polypeptide(L)'
;HSSDNECLGMLFVLSGEIRTYLLSEEGREVTLFRLYPGELCVLSASCVISQITFDTQMTAGSDTDVLIIPANVIAALKEKNLHVRCFLYELATKRFSDVMWAMQQIMFKGLDRGWQNFSLPKRSVPAPTPYA
;
A
#
# COMPACT_ATOMS: atom_id res chain seq x y z
N HIS A 1 -21.53 -0.47 9.72
CA HIS A 1 -21.99 -1.86 9.57
C HIS A 1 -20.80 -2.77 9.83
N SER A 2 -20.98 -3.67 10.79
CA SER A 2 -20.03 -4.61 11.41
C SER A 2 -18.80 -5.01 10.58
N SER A 3 -17.63 -4.51 10.98
CA SER A 3 -16.38 -5.25 10.89
C SER A 3 -15.93 -5.53 12.33
N ASP A 4 -16.56 -6.51 12.97
CA ASP A 4 -15.89 -7.29 14.01
C ASP A 4 -14.73 -7.99 13.31
N ASN A 5 -13.65 -7.23 13.11
CA ASN A 5 -12.47 -7.61 12.35
C ASN A 5 -11.69 -8.55 13.26
N GLU A 6 -12.11 -9.83 13.30
CA GLU A 6 -11.32 -10.89 13.92
C GLU A 6 -9.97 -10.88 13.23
N CYS A 7 -9.02 -10.25 13.91
CA CYS A 7 -7.65 -10.13 13.48
C CYS A 7 -7.03 -11.53 13.46
N LEU A 8 -7.15 -12.21 12.32
CA LEU A 8 -6.70 -13.59 12.11
C LEU A 8 -5.21 -13.74 12.45
N GLY A 9 -4.43 -12.70 12.18
CA GLY A 9 -3.02 -12.62 12.52
C GLY A 9 -2.15 -12.15 11.37
N MET A 10 -0.85 -12.39 11.46
CA MET A 10 0.11 -11.94 10.45
C MET A 10 0.19 -12.95 9.32
N LEU A 11 0.06 -12.47 8.10
CA LEU A 11 0.16 -13.28 6.90
C LEU A 11 1.61 -13.34 6.42
N PHE A 12 2.05 -14.53 6.02
CA PHE A 12 3.29 -14.77 5.31
C PHE A 12 2.99 -15.44 3.97
N VAL A 13 3.47 -14.87 2.88
CA VAL A 13 3.22 -15.39 1.53
C VAL A 13 4.23 -16.49 1.22
N LEU A 14 3.76 -17.70 0.97
CA LEU A 14 4.60 -18.84 0.58
C LEU A 14 4.72 -18.91 -0.95
N SER A 15 3.63 -18.69 -1.67
CA SER A 15 3.53 -18.72 -3.13
C SER A 15 2.43 -17.76 -3.60
N GLY A 16 2.47 -17.32 -4.86
CA GLY A 16 1.46 -16.43 -5.44
C GLY A 16 1.65 -14.95 -5.09
N GLU A 17 0.56 -14.18 -5.16
CA GLU A 17 0.55 -12.75 -4.82
C GLU A 17 -0.71 -12.36 -4.01
N ILE A 18 -0.53 -11.36 -3.14
CA ILE A 18 -1.64 -10.71 -2.42
C ILE A 18 -1.66 -9.23 -2.79
N ARG A 19 -2.82 -8.74 -3.22
CA ARG A 19 -3.10 -7.33 -3.46
C ARG A 19 -3.76 -6.72 -2.23
N THR A 20 -3.14 -5.67 -1.69
CA THR A 20 -3.69 -4.88 -0.58
C THR A 20 -4.24 -3.56 -1.11
N TYR A 21 -5.48 -3.22 -0.75
CA TYR A 21 -6.17 -2.03 -1.25
C TYR A 21 -7.07 -1.38 -0.19
N LEU A 22 -7.37 -0.09 -0.40
CA LEU A 22 -8.41 0.64 0.32
C LEU A 22 -9.69 0.62 -0.50
N LEU A 23 -10.82 0.53 0.19
CA LEU A 23 -12.16 0.60 -0.40
C LEU A 23 -12.85 1.87 0.11
N SER A 24 -13.27 2.73 -0.82
CA SER A 24 -14.12 3.89 -0.53
C SER A 24 -15.58 3.47 -0.29
N GLU A 25 -16.35 4.30 0.42
CA GLU A 25 -17.82 4.13 0.55
C GLU A 25 -18.54 4.13 -0.82
N GLU A 26 -17.98 4.78 -1.84
CA GLU A 26 -18.49 4.75 -3.22
C GLU A 26 -18.09 3.47 -3.99
N GLY A 27 -17.41 2.51 -3.35
CA GLY A 27 -16.94 1.27 -3.98
C GLY A 27 -15.68 1.43 -4.83
N ARG A 28 -15.00 2.59 -4.78
CA ARG A 28 -13.72 2.78 -5.47
C ARG A 28 -12.60 2.05 -4.73
N GLU A 29 -11.87 1.22 -5.45
CA GLU A 29 -10.67 0.55 -4.94
C GLU A 29 -9.40 1.30 -5.29
N VAL A 30 -8.54 1.48 -4.30
CA VAL A 30 -7.21 2.06 -4.48
C VAL A 30 -6.18 1.05 -4.00
N THR A 31 -5.39 0.50 -4.92
CA THR A 31 -4.31 -0.42 -4.59
C THR A 31 -3.17 0.32 -3.91
N LEU A 32 -2.79 -0.16 -2.72
CA LEU A 32 -1.69 0.36 -1.94
C LEU A 32 -0.38 -0.31 -2.36
N PHE A 33 -0.34 -1.64 -2.26
CA PHE A 33 0.82 -2.44 -2.61
C PHE A 33 0.44 -3.90 -2.89
N ARG A 34 1.41 -4.66 -3.38
CA ARG A 34 1.32 -6.10 -3.59
C ARG A 34 2.38 -6.79 -2.76
N LEU A 35 2.03 -7.94 -2.20
CA LEU A 35 2.91 -8.84 -1.47
C LEU A 35 3.29 -10.00 -2.38
N TYR A 36 4.56 -10.39 -2.29
CA TYR A 36 5.14 -11.49 -3.06
C TYR A 36 5.66 -12.58 -2.10
N PRO A 37 6.02 -13.77 -2.63
CA PRO A 37 6.53 -14.85 -1.82
C PRO A 37 7.75 -14.43 -0.98
N GLY A 38 7.77 -14.84 0.29
CA GLY A 38 8.79 -14.43 1.27
C GLY A 38 8.49 -13.12 1.99
N GLU A 39 7.38 -12.45 1.69
CA GLU A 39 6.96 -11.24 2.39
C GLU A 39 5.93 -11.49 3.50
N LEU A 40 6.04 -10.68 4.56
CA LEU A 40 5.07 -10.61 5.65
C LEU A 40 4.13 -9.41 5.48
N CYS A 41 2.88 -9.60 5.88
CA CYS A 41 1.88 -8.55 6.00
C CYS A 41 1.63 -8.22 7.48
N VAL A 42 2.25 -7.16 7.98
CA VAL A 42 1.96 -6.68 9.34
C VAL A 42 0.56 -6.06 9.47
N LEU A 43 0.03 -5.52 8.37
CA LEU A 43 -1.29 -4.85 8.38
C LEU A 43 -2.44 -5.84 8.58
N SER A 44 -2.26 -7.13 8.27
CA SER A 44 -3.25 -8.17 8.56
C SER A 44 -3.39 -8.47 10.05
N ALA A 45 -2.38 -8.10 10.84
CA ALA A 45 -2.35 -8.21 12.29
C ALA A 45 -2.48 -6.84 12.98
N SER A 46 -3.27 -5.93 12.42
CA SER A 46 -3.42 -4.54 12.91
C SER A 46 -3.76 -4.48 14.40
N CYS A 47 -4.54 -5.43 14.92
CA CYS A 47 -4.88 -5.54 16.34
C CYS A 47 -3.67 -5.67 17.28
N VAL A 48 -2.53 -6.16 16.80
CA VAL A 48 -1.31 -6.38 17.62
C VAL A 48 -0.48 -5.09 17.74
N ILE A 49 -0.68 -4.14 16.82
CA ILE A 49 0.05 -2.86 16.76
C ILE A 49 -0.98 -1.72 16.85
N SER A 50 -1.18 -1.20 18.06
CA SER A 50 -2.19 -0.17 18.34
C SER A 50 -2.04 1.13 17.55
N GLN A 51 -0.89 1.36 16.92
CA GLN A 51 -0.63 2.52 16.04
C GLN A 51 -1.27 2.39 14.66
N ILE A 52 -1.77 1.21 14.26
CA ILE A 52 -2.42 0.99 12.97
C ILE A 52 -3.93 1.22 13.14
N THR A 53 -4.43 2.30 12.54
CA THR A 53 -5.84 2.75 12.68
C THR A 53 -6.65 2.65 11.39
N PHE A 54 -6.06 2.17 10.31
CA PHE A 54 -6.69 2.10 9.00
C PHE A 54 -7.00 0.66 8.61
N ASP A 55 -8.20 0.44 8.10
CA ASP A 55 -8.63 -0.86 7.58
C ASP A 55 -8.22 -1.00 6.12
N THR A 56 -7.48 -2.06 5.82
CA THR A 56 -7.11 -2.44 4.45
C THR A 56 -7.76 -3.76 4.08
N GLN A 57 -8.19 -3.87 2.83
CA GLN A 57 -8.66 -5.13 2.27
C GLN A 57 -7.53 -5.84 1.54
N MET A 58 -7.54 -7.17 1.60
CA MET A 58 -6.55 -8.03 0.96
C MET A 58 -7.24 -9.08 0.10
N THR A 59 -6.71 -9.32 -1.09
CA THR A 59 -7.23 -10.31 -2.03
C THR A 59 -6.07 -11.02 -2.71
N ALA A 60 -6.20 -12.33 -2.93
CA ALA A 60 -5.26 -13.09 -3.72
C ALA A 60 -5.37 -12.70 -5.20
N GLY A 61 -4.26 -12.32 -5.83
CA GLY A 61 -4.24 -11.98 -7.26
C GLY A 61 -4.11 -13.21 -8.17
N SER A 62 -3.65 -14.32 -7.63
CA SER A 62 -3.47 -15.62 -8.26
C SER A 62 -3.77 -16.74 -7.26
N ASP A 63 -3.57 -18.00 -7.63
CA ASP A 63 -3.46 -19.09 -6.65
C ASP A 63 -2.30 -18.76 -5.70
N THR A 64 -2.61 -18.59 -4.41
CA THR A 64 -1.69 -18.05 -3.40
C THR A 64 -1.75 -18.90 -2.14
N ASP A 65 -0.61 -19.44 -1.72
CA ASP A 65 -0.47 -20.11 -0.43
C ASP A 65 0.04 -19.13 0.62
N VAL A 66 -0.65 -19.09 1.76
CA VAL A 66 -0.31 -18.20 2.87
C VAL A 66 -0.22 -18.98 4.18
N LEU A 67 0.76 -18.62 4.99
CA LEU A 67 0.83 -19.04 6.38
C LEU A 67 0.27 -17.92 7.25
N ILE A 68 -0.69 -18.26 8.11
CA ILE A 68 -1.28 -17.33 9.08
C ILE A 68 -0.65 -17.59 10.44
N ILE A 69 0.01 -16.58 11.00
CA ILE A 69 0.52 -16.62 12.37
C ILE A 69 -0.51 -15.91 13.26
N PRO A 70 -1.18 -16.62 14.19
CA PRO A 70 -2.24 -16.06 15.02
C PRO A 70 -1.82 -14.79 15.77
N ALA A 71 -2.74 -13.83 15.87
CA ALA A 71 -2.47 -12.54 16.52
C ALA A 71 -2.03 -12.67 17.98
N ASN A 72 -2.61 -13.62 18.72
CA ASN A 72 -2.25 -13.89 20.12
C ASN A 72 -0.78 -14.35 20.28
N VAL A 73 -0.27 -15.16 19.35
CA VAL A 73 1.12 -15.63 19.35
C VAL A 73 2.06 -14.45 19.12
N ILE A 74 1.75 -13.58 18.15
CA ILE A 74 2.59 -12.40 17.87
C ILE A 74 2.55 -11.40 19.01
N ALA A 75 1.39 -11.16 19.60
CA ALA A 75 1.26 -10.32 20.79
C ALA A 75 2.14 -10.85 21.94
N ALA A 76 2.09 -12.15 22.21
CA ALA A 76 2.92 -12.76 23.25
C ALA A 76 4.43 -12.68 22.93
N LEU A 77 4.83 -12.89 21.66
CA LEU A 77 6.23 -12.81 21.23
C LEU A 77 6.76 -11.37 21.29
N LYS A 78 5.96 -10.39 20.90
CA LYS A 78 6.28 -8.96 20.97
C LYS A 78 6.57 -8.51 22.41
N GLU A 79 5.78 -8.98 23.38
CA GLU A 79 5.97 -8.63 24.79
C GLU A 79 7.19 -9.33 25.41
N LYS A 80 7.53 -10.53 24.95
CA LYS A 80 8.67 -11.31 25.48
C LYS A 80 10.01 -10.98 24.83
N ASN A 81 10.02 -10.45 23.60
CA ASN A 81 11.25 -10.25 22.84
C ASN A 81 11.28 -8.91 22.11
N LEU A 82 12.21 -8.04 22.53
CA LEU A 82 12.42 -6.72 21.94
C LEU A 82 12.80 -6.80 20.45
N HIS A 83 13.56 -7.81 20.03
CA HIS A 83 13.95 -7.97 18.63
C HIS A 83 12.73 -8.22 17.73
N VAL A 84 11.79 -9.05 18.20
CA VAL A 84 10.52 -9.28 17.48
C VAL A 84 9.72 -7.98 17.41
N ARG A 85 9.65 -7.23 18.52
CA ARG A 85 8.98 -5.93 18.55
C ARG A 85 9.59 -4.94 17.56
N CYS A 86 10.92 -4.81 17.51
CA CYS A 86 11.61 -3.96 16.54
C CYS A 86 11.34 -4.41 15.10
N PHE A 87 11.43 -5.71 14.83
CA PHE A 87 11.13 -6.27 13.51
C PHE A 87 9.71 -5.95 13.03
N LEU A 88 8.72 -6.06 13.93
CA LEU A 88 7.33 -5.70 13.62
C LEU A 88 7.19 -4.21 13.25
N TYR A 89 7.90 -3.32 13.96
CA TYR A 89 7.88 -1.89 13.66
C TYR A 89 8.64 -1.53 12.39
N GLU A 90 9.76 -2.20 12.10
CA GLU A 90 10.47 -2.04 10.81
C GLU A 90 9.58 -2.46 9.65
N LEU A 91 8.87 -3.59 9.78
CA LEU A 91 7.92 -4.05 8.79
C LEU A 91 6.74 -3.07 8.62
N ALA A 92 6.21 -2.52 9.72
CA ALA A 92 5.17 -1.50 9.67
C ALA A 92 5.65 -0.23 8.97
N THR A 93 6.88 0.19 9.23
CA THR A 93 7.51 1.35 8.58
C THR A 93 7.69 1.10 7.08
N LYS A 94 8.15 -0.09 6.67
CA LYS A 94 8.24 -0.47 5.25
C LYS A 94 6.88 -0.36 4.56
N ARG A 95 5.81 -0.90 5.17
CA ARG A 95 4.46 -0.79 4.61
C ARG A 95 3.92 0.63 4.60
N PHE A 96 4.25 1.44 5.60
CA PHE A 96 3.90 2.85 5.59
C PHE A 96 4.54 3.59 4.40
N SER A 97 5.81 3.30 4.10
CA SER A 97 6.47 3.85 2.91
C SER A 97 5.79 3.42 1.60
N ASP A 98 5.39 2.15 1.48
CA ASP A 98 4.64 1.65 0.32
C ASP A 98 3.30 2.42 0.15
N VAL A 99 2.58 2.64 1.24
CA VAL A 99 1.32 3.39 1.25
C VAL A 99 1.53 4.86 0.89
N MET A 100 2.56 5.51 1.44
CA MET A 100 2.90 6.89 1.10
C MET A 100 3.27 7.04 -0.37
N TRP A 101 3.99 6.07 -0.94
CA TRP A 101 4.28 6.04 -2.37
C TRP A 101 3.00 5.95 -3.20
N ALA A 102 2.06 5.07 -2.84
CA ALA A 102 0.77 4.99 -3.51
C ALA A 102 -0.02 6.31 -3.42
N MET A 103 -0.01 6.96 -2.24
CA MET A 103 -0.67 8.26 -2.03
C MET A 103 -0.06 9.36 -2.91
N GLN A 104 1.27 9.43 -3.00
CA GLN A 104 1.95 10.35 -3.91
C GLN A 104 1.50 10.13 -5.37
N GLN A 105 1.45 8.88 -5.82
CA GLN A 105 1.00 8.56 -7.18
C GLN A 105 -0.44 9.03 -7.43
N ILE A 106 -1.34 8.91 -6.45
CA ILE A 106 -2.74 9.36 -6.59
C ILE A 106 -2.83 10.89 -6.67
N MET A 107 -2.10 11.59 -5.80
CA MET A 107 -2.08 13.06 -5.76
C MET A 107 -1.47 13.65 -7.04
N PHE A 108 -0.34 13.11 -7.51
CA PHE A 108 0.36 13.66 -8.68
C PHE A 108 -0.24 13.22 -10.02
N LYS A 109 -0.83 12.01 -10.14
CA LYS A 109 -1.62 11.66 -11.33
C LYS A 109 -2.85 12.55 -11.51
N GLY A 110 -3.39 13.10 -10.43
CA GLY A 110 -4.43 14.15 -10.48
C GLY A 110 -3.89 15.48 -11.00
N LEU A 111 -2.65 15.84 -10.63
CA LEU A 111 -1.99 17.06 -11.08
C LEU A 111 -1.69 17.02 -12.59
N ASP A 112 -1.20 15.91 -13.12
CA ASP A 112 -0.85 15.75 -14.55
C ASP A 112 -2.05 15.89 -15.51
N ARG A 113 -3.28 15.58 -15.07
CA ARG A 113 -4.49 15.82 -15.88
C ARG A 113 -4.81 17.30 -16.05
N GLY A 114 -4.35 18.16 -15.13
CA GLY A 114 -4.54 19.61 -15.23
C GLY A 114 -3.63 20.28 -16.26
N TRP A 115 -2.46 19.70 -16.56
CA TRP A 115 -1.47 20.30 -17.47
C TRP A 115 -1.76 20.06 -18.95
N GLN A 116 -2.59 19.08 -19.31
CA GLN A 116 -2.94 18.83 -20.72
C GLN A 116 -3.81 19.93 -21.35
N ASN A 117 -4.38 20.84 -20.55
CA ASN A 117 -5.18 21.96 -21.05
C ASN A 117 -4.38 23.28 -21.13
N PHE A 118 -3.11 23.31 -20.70
CA PHE A 118 -2.28 24.51 -20.86
C PHE A 118 -1.54 24.46 -22.20
N SER A 119 -2.29 24.64 -23.28
CA SER A 119 -1.70 24.92 -24.59
C SER A 119 -0.98 26.26 -24.50
N LEU A 120 0.36 26.24 -24.42
CA LEU A 120 1.17 27.43 -24.63
C LEU A 120 0.73 28.07 -25.96
N PRO A 121 0.41 29.39 -25.99
CA PRO A 121 0.21 30.06 -27.27
C PRO A 121 1.51 29.92 -28.05
N LYS A 122 1.44 29.22 -29.19
CA LYS A 122 2.56 29.12 -30.14
C LYS A 122 2.98 30.55 -30.49
N ARG A 123 4.07 31.03 -29.89
CA ARG A 123 4.74 32.25 -30.33
C ARG A 123 5.29 31.95 -31.72
N SER A 124 4.63 32.47 -32.75
CA SER A 124 5.12 32.46 -34.12
C SER A 124 6.48 33.15 -34.15
N VAL A 125 7.55 32.36 -34.20
CA VAL A 125 8.87 32.86 -34.58
C VAL A 125 8.83 33.03 -36.10
N PRO A 126 8.98 34.24 -36.65
CA PRO A 126 9.03 34.42 -38.10
C PRO A 126 10.29 33.76 -38.65
N ALA A 127 10.14 33.07 -39.79
CA ALA A 127 11.23 32.36 -40.46
C ALA A 127 12.36 33.32 -40.86
N PRO A 128 13.64 32.93 -40.72
CA PRO A 128 14.73 33.69 -41.31
C PRO A 128 14.68 33.54 -42.83
N THR A 129 14.58 34.65 -43.54
CA THR A 129 14.72 34.74 -45.01
C THR A 129 16.14 34.33 -45.43
N PRO A 130 16.31 33.54 -46.51
CA PRO A 130 17.63 33.21 -47.02
C PRO A 130 18.17 34.36 -47.89
N TYR A 131 19.37 34.84 -47.57
CA TYR A 131 20.32 35.55 -48.44
C TYR A 131 19.81 36.70 -49.34
N ALA A 132 20.15 37.93 -48.95
CA ALA A 132 20.65 38.99 -49.83
C ALA A 132 21.50 39.96 -49.00
#